data_AF-A0A6I1JST0-F1
#
_entry.id   AF-A0A6I1JST0-F1
#
_cell.length_a   1.000
_cell.length_b   1.000
_cell.length_c   1.000
_cell.angle_alpha   90.00
_cell.angle_beta   90.00
_cell.angle_gamma   90.00
#
_symmetry.space_group_name_H-M   'P 1'
#
loop_
_entity.id
_entity.type
_entity.pdbx_description
1 polymer ?
#
loop_
_entity_poly.entity_id
_entity_poly.type
_entity_poly.pdbx_seq_one_letter_code
_entity_poly.pdbx_strand_id
1 'polypeptide(L)'
;MLTSENNQILTRVGPGTAMGGLFRHFWQPALLSEELSGPDCPPVRVRLMGEDFVAFRDSAGRVGLLDSHCPHRLADLYFGRNEEGGLRCVYHGWKFSVTGEVLDMPSEPSESPMRCNPNVRAKAYSVHEAGGIVWAYLGPVESIPPLPQMEFMGLPAANVYASKCLMKCNYQQALEGSIDTAHLTFLHRSIGPMEKDVFGVGELQEFGDADGAPRFFCEDTEYGMRISARREGSPDAYYWRITQWLMPTSVLVPTGDDLVCRANLFIPIDDENCWWYRVRYHAGRPLSSEELAEYRHGTLDYAKLLPGTYIPEGNRANDYLMDRTLQRSGSFTGIPSAQLQDLAVQESQGAIADRTKEHLGTSDTAIVRCRRRLIESAKKFASEGIVPVAAARGDLYRRRAVAMLLPKDVTAEQAGSHPATVPSA
;
A
#
# COMPACT_ATOMS: atom_id res chain seq x y z
N MET A 1 -1.32 -24.76 10.27
CA MET A 1 -2.07 -23.69 10.98
C MET A 1 -1.07 -22.77 11.66
N LEU A 2 -1.33 -21.46 11.65
CA LEU A 2 -0.46 -20.50 12.32
C LEU A 2 -0.72 -20.54 13.82
N THR A 3 0.33 -20.56 14.64
CA THR A 3 0.20 -20.45 16.11
C THR A 3 -0.27 -19.04 16.51
N SER A 4 -0.96 -18.91 17.65
CA SER A 4 -1.37 -17.59 18.18
C SER A 4 -0.20 -16.60 18.31
N GLU A 5 0.96 -17.06 18.81
CA GLU A 5 2.18 -16.25 18.94
C GLU A 5 2.64 -15.69 17.58
N ASN A 6 2.83 -16.55 16.58
CA ASN A 6 3.20 -16.11 15.23
C ASN A 6 2.14 -15.19 14.60
N ASN A 7 0.84 -15.37 14.89
CA ASN A 7 -0.19 -14.44 14.44
C ASN A 7 0.01 -13.06 15.08
N GLN A 8 0.34 -12.98 16.38
CA GLN A 8 0.66 -11.72 17.04
C GLN A 8 1.92 -11.06 16.47
N ILE A 9 2.99 -11.81 16.24
CA ILE A 9 4.21 -11.26 15.61
C ILE A 9 3.87 -10.68 14.23
N LEU A 10 3.03 -11.36 13.46
CA LEU A 10 2.66 -10.92 12.12
C LEU A 10 1.80 -9.64 12.14
N THR A 11 0.91 -9.48 13.10
CA THR A 11 -0.14 -8.44 13.04
C THR A 11 0.12 -7.22 13.91
N ARG A 12 1.02 -7.30 14.90
CA ARG A 12 1.33 -6.18 15.81
C ARG A 12 2.43 -5.29 15.23
N VAL A 13 2.08 -4.07 14.84
CA VAL A 13 2.94 -3.13 14.09
C VAL A 13 3.29 -1.85 14.87
N GLY A 14 2.71 -1.68 16.06
CA GLY A 14 2.96 -0.55 16.96
C GLY A 14 4.42 -0.44 17.43
N PRO A 15 4.79 0.69 18.06
CA PRO A 15 6.09 0.84 18.70
C PRO A 15 6.39 -0.29 19.70
N GLY A 16 7.65 -0.74 19.74
CA GLY A 16 8.09 -1.80 20.64
C GLY A 16 7.74 -3.24 20.23
N THR A 17 7.03 -3.42 19.10
CA THR A 17 6.72 -4.75 18.55
C THR A 17 7.80 -5.20 17.54
N ALA A 18 7.97 -6.51 17.35
CA ALA A 18 8.97 -7.04 16.41
C ALA A 18 8.72 -6.60 14.97
N MET A 19 7.46 -6.70 14.50
CA MET A 19 7.10 -6.26 13.14
C MET A 19 7.12 -4.74 13.01
N GLY A 20 6.67 -4.01 14.03
CA GLY A 20 6.72 -2.56 14.05
C GLY A 20 8.15 -2.03 13.98
N GLY A 21 9.08 -2.64 14.69
CA GLY A 21 10.51 -2.33 14.58
C GLY A 21 11.03 -2.58 13.17
N LEU A 22 10.75 -3.76 12.59
CA LEU A 22 11.15 -4.10 11.23
C LEU A 22 10.58 -3.12 10.18
N PHE A 23 9.29 -2.82 10.22
CA PHE A 23 8.62 -2.01 9.19
C PHE A 23 9.11 -0.56 9.17
N ARG A 24 9.57 -0.02 10.31
CA ARG A 24 10.16 1.33 10.38
C ARG A 24 11.47 1.44 9.58
N HIS A 25 12.14 0.33 9.28
CA HIS A 25 13.30 0.30 8.37
C HIS A 25 12.93 0.33 6.88
N PHE A 26 11.64 0.28 6.53
CA PHE A 26 11.17 0.46 5.16
C PHE A 26 10.52 1.83 4.99
N TRP A 27 10.65 2.41 3.79
CA TRP A 27 9.87 3.58 3.39
C TRP A 27 8.38 3.23 3.34
N GLN A 28 7.56 4.05 4.01
CA GLN A 28 6.11 3.87 4.10
C GLN A 28 5.38 4.99 3.36
N PRO A 29 4.40 4.72 2.49
CA PRO A 29 3.43 5.73 2.07
C PRO A 29 2.75 6.36 3.28
N ALA A 30 2.87 7.67 3.43
CA ALA A 30 2.30 8.39 4.57
C ALA A 30 0.98 9.09 4.21
N LEU A 31 0.95 9.72 3.04
CA LEU A 31 -0.20 10.43 2.48
C LEU A 31 -0.03 10.57 0.96
N LEU A 32 -1.11 10.84 0.26
CA LEU A 32 -1.08 11.26 -1.14
C LEU A 32 -0.54 12.68 -1.22
N SER A 33 0.20 12.97 -2.28
CA SER A 33 0.71 14.31 -2.56
C SER A 33 -0.38 15.38 -2.60
N GLU A 34 -1.56 15.02 -3.12
CA GLU A 34 -2.71 15.92 -3.26
C GLU A 34 -3.36 16.33 -1.94
N GLU A 35 -3.11 15.59 -0.85
CA GLU A 35 -3.58 15.97 0.49
C GLU A 35 -2.88 17.24 0.98
N LEU A 36 -1.69 17.54 0.46
CA LEU A 36 -0.96 18.78 0.66
C LEU A 36 -1.00 19.65 -0.61
N SER A 37 -2.17 20.23 -0.85
CA SER A 37 -2.57 20.87 -2.13
C SER A 37 -1.68 22.02 -2.61
N GLY A 38 -0.85 22.60 -1.75
CA GLY A 38 0.10 23.65 -2.12
C GLY A 38 0.83 24.24 -0.92
N PRO A 39 1.73 25.21 -1.14
CA PRO A 39 2.39 25.93 -0.05
C PRO A 39 1.38 26.54 0.93
N ASP A 40 1.66 26.45 2.22
CA ASP A 40 0.82 26.96 3.31
C ASP A 40 -0.62 26.39 3.35
N CYS A 41 -0.85 25.23 2.70
CA CYS A 41 -2.13 24.54 2.80
C CYS A 41 -2.42 24.08 4.25
N PRO A 42 -3.69 23.77 4.58
CA PRO A 42 -4.02 23.19 5.88
C PRO A 42 -3.15 21.95 6.18
N PRO A 43 -2.67 21.78 7.41
CA PRO A 43 -1.95 20.58 7.82
C PRO A 43 -2.88 19.36 7.80
N VAL A 44 -2.30 18.17 7.64
CA VAL A 44 -3.01 16.90 7.51
C VAL A 44 -2.64 15.99 8.67
N ARG A 45 -3.63 15.35 9.29
CA ARG A 45 -3.39 14.27 10.27
C ARG A 45 -2.94 13.02 9.54
N VAL A 46 -1.86 12.41 10.01
CA VAL A 46 -1.32 11.17 9.47
C VAL A 46 -1.17 10.18 10.60
N ARG A 47 -1.68 8.96 10.43
CA ARG A 47 -1.50 7.87 11.40
C ARG A 47 -0.90 6.67 10.68
N LEU A 48 0.24 6.19 11.16
CA LEU A 48 0.98 5.06 10.60
C LEU A 48 1.57 4.23 11.73
N MET A 49 1.47 2.90 11.61
CA MET A 49 2.09 1.95 12.55
C MET A 49 1.84 2.27 14.04
N GLY A 50 0.63 2.73 14.36
CA GLY A 50 0.18 3.06 15.71
C GLY A 50 0.59 4.44 16.25
N GLU A 51 1.29 5.25 15.47
CA GLU A 51 1.76 6.59 15.85
C GLU A 51 1.03 7.70 15.08
N ASP A 52 0.85 8.85 15.71
CA ASP A 52 0.19 10.03 15.14
C ASP A 52 1.20 11.10 14.75
N PHE A 53 1.00 11.67 13.57
CA PHE A 53 1.86 12.66 12.95
C PHE A 53 1.03 13.81 12.38
N VAL A 54 1.69 14.93 12.14
CA VAL A 54 1.17 16.03 11.34
C VAL A 54 2.05 16.24 10.11
N ALA A 55 1.43 16.22 8.93
CA ALA A 55 2.07 16.58 7.68
C ALA A 55 1.68 18.00 7.28
N PHE A 56 2.61 18.76 6.72
CA PHE A 56 2.35 20.08 6.18
C PHE A 56 3.29 20.40 5.02
N ARG A 57 2.89 21.34 4.16
CA ARG A 57 3.73 21.88 3.10
C ARG A 57 4.02 23.34 3.38
N ASP A 58 5.28 23.65 3.64
CA ASP A 58 5.67 25.00 4.05
C ASP A 58 5.55 26.03 2.90
N SER A 59 5.80 27.29 3.21
CA SER A 59 5.73 28.39 2.24
C SER A 59 6.71 28.25 1.06
N ALA A 60 7.74 27.42 1.18
CA ALA A 60 8.69 27.11 0.11
C ALA A 60 8.30 25.84 -0.68
N GLY A 61 7.15 25.24 -0.37
CA GLY A 61 6.67 24.02 -1.02
C GLY A 61 7.27 22.72 -0.49
N ARG A 62 8.11 22.79 0.56
CA ARG A 62 8.76 21.62 1.17
C ARG A 62 7.78 20.89 2.07
N VAL A 63 7.77 19.57 2.00
CA VAL A 63 6.93 18.72 2.86
C VAL A 63 7.65 18.43 4.16
N GLY A 64 6.95 18.60 5.28
CA GLY A 64 7.37 18.15 6.61
C GLY A 64 6.41 17.10 7.16
N LEU A 65 6.96 16.13 7.89
CA LEU A 65 6.20 15.19 8.72
C LEU A 65 6.77 15.25 10.14
N LEU A 66 5.98 15.78 11.06
CA LEU A 66 6.36 15.91 12.47
C LEU A 66 5.54 14.95 13.32
N ASP A 67 6.05 14.60 14.50
CA ASP A 67 5.22 14.10 15.59
C ASP A 67 4.04 15.05 15.82
N SER A 68 2.84 14.49 16.06
CA SER A 68 1.64 15.30 16.21
C SER A 68 1.69 16.20 17.45
N HIS A 69 2.54 15.92 18.45
CA HIS A 69 2.55 16.65 19.70
C HIS A 69 3.69 17.69 19.77
N CYS A 70 3.32 18.94 20.04
CA CYS A 70 4.28 20.02 20.26
C CYS A 70 5.21 19.72 21.45
N PRO A 71 6.55 19.84 21.32
CA PRO A 71 7.50 19.50 22.40
C PRO A 71 7.39 20.41 23.63
N HIS A 72 6.64 21.52 23.56
CA HIS A 72 6.42 22.39 24.71
C HIS A 72 5.48 21.78 25.75
N ARG A 73 4.22 21.49 25.38
CA ARG A 73 3.18 20.97 26.29
C ARG A 73 2.29 19.92 25.64
N LEU A 74 2.79 19.25 24.61
CA LEU A 74 2.14 18.15 23.91
C LEU A 74 0.75 18.52 23.35
N ALA A 75 0.59 19.75 22.86
CA ALA A 75 -0.60 20.13 22.12
C ALA A 75 -0.55 19.55 20.69
N ASP A 76 -1.68 19.09 20.17
CA ASP A 76 -1.81 18.59 18.80
C ASP A 76 -1.50 19.70 17.79
N LEU A 77 -0.39 19.54 17.05
CA LEU A 77 0.11 20.45 16.04
C LEU A 77 -0.76 20.50 14.78
N TYR A 78 -1.71 19.57 14.60
CA TYR A 78 -2.72 19.70 13.54
C TYR A 78 -3.51 21.01 13.66
N PHE A 79 -3.79 21.46 14.88
CA PHE A 79 -4.46 22.75 15.08
C PHE A 79 -3.54 23.95 14.83
N GLY A 80 -2.28 23.70 14.50
CA GLY A 80 -1.27 24.71 14.19
C GLY A 80 -1.59 25.52 12.94
N ARG A 81 -0.95 26.69 12.85
CA ARG A 81 -1.00 27.56 11.69
C ARG A 81 0.24 27.31 10.84
N ASN A 82 0.05 26.86 9.60
CA ASN A 82 1.13 26.72 8.62
C ASN A 82 1.41 28.11 8.02
N GLU A 83 2.56 28.70 8.34
CA GLU A 83 2.91 30.05 7.92
C GLU A 83 4.43 30.28 7.91
N GLU A 84 4.88 31.16 7.01
CA GLU A 84 6.23 31.72 7.03
C GLU A 84 7.33 30.65 7.19
N GLY A 85 7.23 29.58 6.41
CA GLY A 85 8.19 28.48 6.37
C GLY A 85 8.08 27.44 7.50
N GLY A 86 7.03 27.47 8.33
CA GLY A 86 6.88 26.50 9.41
C GLY A 86 5.48 26.33 9.97
N LEU A 87 5.32 25.32 10.83
CA LEU A 87 4.07 25.03 11.53
C LEU A 87 4.12 25.64 12.93
N ARG A 88 3.28 26.66 13.17
CA ARG A 88 3.16 27.33 14.46
C ARG A 88 2.10 26.68 15.34
N CYS A 89 2.50 26.20 16.50
CA CYS A 89 1.58 25.71 17.51
C CYS A 89 0.69 26.85 18.02
N VAL A 90 -0.64 26.69 17.94
CA VAL A 90 -1.60 27.72 18.40
C VAL A 90 -1.67 27.88 19.92
N TYR A 91 -1.02 27.01 20.69
CA TYR A 91 -1.10 27.11 22.15
C TYR A 91 -0.24 28.26 22.71
N HIS A 92 1.05 28.27 22.39
CA HIS A 92 2.00 29.29 22.87
C HIS A 92 2.87 29.86 21.75
N GLY A 93 2.52 29.60 20.49
CA GLY A 93 3.15 30.21 19.33
C GLY A 93 4.51 29.63 18.94
N TRP A 94 4.98 28.52 19.52
CA TRP A 94 6.25 27.92 19.09
C TRP A 94 6.12 27.40 17.65
N LYS A 95 7.04 27.80 16.77
CA LYS A 95 7.03 27.51 15.33
C LYS A 95 8.17 26.57 14.97
N PHE A 96 7.86 25.53 14.19
CA PHE A 96 8.82 24.51 13.79
C PHE A 96 8.96 24.43 12.27
N SER A 97 10.17 24.20 11.79
CA SER A 97 10.45 23.94 10.38
C SER A 97 10.02 22.53 9.97
N VAL A 98 10.11 22.23 8.66
CA VAL A 98 9.89 20.87 8.13
C VAL A 98 10.85 19.82 8.68
N THR A 99 12.01 20.24 9.21
CA THR A 99 13.01 19.38 9.89
C THR A 99 12.87 19.40 11.42
N GLY A 100 11.82 20.03 11.94
CA GLY A 100 11.50 20.09 13.37
C GLY A 100 12.31 21.11 14.16
N GLU A 101 13.15 21.92 13.50
CA GLU A 101 13.91 22.98 14.17
C GLU A 101 12.98 24.08 14.62
N VAL A 102 13.25 24.64 15.80
CA VAL A 102 12.53 25.81 16.27
C VAL A 102 12.92 27.02 15.41
N LEU A 103 11.94 27.59 14.73
CA LEU A 103 12.07 28.84 13.97
C LEU A 103 11.74 30.06 14.82
N ASP A 104 10.82 29.91 15.78
CA ASP A 104 10.34 31.02 16.61
C ASP A 104 9.70 30.51 17.92
N MET A 105 9.86 31.29 18.99
CA MET A 105 9.26 31.06 20.33
C MET A 105 8.79 32.40 20.92
N PRO A 106 7.69 32.98 20.42
CA PRO A 106 7.26 34.33 20.79
C PRO A 106 6.80 34.44 22.25
N SER A 107 6.41 33.32 22.89
CA SER A 107 6.08 33.29 24.31
C SER A 107 7.31 33.33 25.22
N GLU A 108 8.51 33.10 24.69
CA GLU A 108 9.76 33.13 25.44
C GLU A 108 10.39 34.53 25.36
N PRO A 109 10.70 35.16 26.51
CA PRO A 109 11.48 36.40 26.54
C PRO A 109 12.81 36.26 25.79
N SER A 110 13.34 37.38 25.29
CA SER A 110 14.61 37.42 24.52
C SER A 110 15.81 36.83 25.25
N GLU A 111 15.81 36.95 26.57
CA GLU A 111 16.83 36.50 27.49
C GLU A 111 16.64 35.05 27.94
N SER A 112 15.51 34.42 27.59
CA SER A 112 15.23 33.04 27.98
C SER A 112 16.24 32.09 27.33
N PRO A 113 16.93 31.25 28.13
CA PRO A 113 17.83 30.23 27.57
C PRO A 113 17.09 29.20 26.72
N MET A 114 15.75 29.11 26.85
CA MET A 114 14.92 28.21 26.06
C MET A 114 15.01 28.49 24.55
N ARG A 115 15.12 29.77 24.16
CA ARG A 115 15.22 30.18 22.75
C ARG A 115 16.44 29.62 22.04
N CYS A 116 17.50 29.30 22.78
CA CYS A 116 18.75 28.78 22.27
C CYS A 116 19.00 27.32 22.69
N ASN A 117 18.02 26.62 23.26
CA ASN A 117 18.19 25.25 23.72
C ASN A 117 18.19 24.28 22.52
N PRO A 118 19.34 23.68 22.16
CA PRO A 118 19.44 22.82 20.97
C PRO A 118 18.65 21.52 21.11
N ASN A 119 18.25 21.15 22.33
CA ASN A 119 17.49 19.94 22.63
C ASN A 119 15.99 20.11 22.39
N VAL A 120 15.51 21.34 22.19
CA VAL A 120 14.08 21.59 21.93
C VAL A 120 13.83 21.58 20.45
N ARG A 121 13.24 20.49 19.96
CA ARG A 121 12.85 20.29 18.57
C ARG A 121 11.56 19.50 18.50
N ALA A 122 10.74 19.77 17.49
CA ALA A 122 9.68 18.82 17.14
C ALA A 122 10.35 17.59 16.51
N LYS A 123 9.96 16.39 16.89
CA LYS A 123 10.50 15.18 16.26
C LYS A 123 10.01 15.16 14.81
N ALA A 124 10.95 15.15 13.86
CA ALA A 124 10.68 15.16 12.44
C ALA A 124 11.13 13.85 11.79
N TYR A 125 10.47 13.47 10.70
CA TYR A 125 10.75 12.24 9.97
C TYR A 125 11.18 12.56 8.54
N SER A 126 12.05 11.71 7.99
CA SER A 126 12.51 11.89 6.61
C SER A 126 11.38 11.58 5.65
N VAL A 127 11.14 12.49 4.71
CA VAL A 127 10.09 12.35 3.70
C VAL A 127 10.64 12.50 2.29
N HIS A 128 9.97 11.87 1.33
CA HIS A 128 10.22 12.06 -0.09
C HIS A 128 8.93 11.96 -0.89
N GLU A 129 8.75 12.84 -1.87
CA GLU A 129 7.55 12.89 -2.70
C GLU A 129 7.83 12.27 -4.07
N ALA A 130 7.18 11.15 -4.39
CA ALA A 130 7.36 10.44 -5.67
C ALA A 130 6.13 9.58 -6.01
N GLY A 131 5.77 9.54 -7.30
CA GLY A 131 4.64 8.73 -7.78
C GLY A 131 3.27 9.15 -7.23
N GLY A 132 3.08 10.44 -6.91
CA GLY A 132 1.86 10.97 -6.31
C GLY A 132 1.69 10.66 -4.81
N ILE A 133 2.74 10.18 -4.15
CA ILE A 133 2.75 9.77 -2.75
C ILE A 133 3.88 10.49 -2.02
N VAL A 134 3.61 10.94 -0.79
CA VAL A 134 4.63 11.32 0.18
C VAL A 134 5.01 10.07 0.98
N TRP A 135 6.25 9.64 0.81
CA TRP A 135 6.87 8.52 1.50
C TRP A 135 7.56 9.02 2.76
N ALA A 136 7.41 8.30 3.86
CA ALA A 136 8.06 8.58 5.13
C ALA A 136 8.95 7.42 5.56
N TYR A 137 10.12 7.73 6.08
CA TYR A 137 11.00 6.77 6.74
C TYR A 137 10.97 7.02 8.24
N LEU A 138 10.51 6.02 8.99
CA LEU A 138 10.29 6.11 10.44
C LEU A 138 11.40 5.44 11.27
N GLY A 139 12.44 4.96 10.60
CA GLY A 139 13.59 4.30 11.22
C GLY A 139 14.70 5.28 11.63
N PRO A 140 15.88 4.77 11.99
CA PRO A 140 17.00 5.59 12.45
C PRO A 140 17.57 6.51 11.37
N VAL A 141 17.72 7.80 11.70
CA VAL A 141 18.12 8.88 10.76
C VAL A 141 19.55 8.74 10.25
N GLU A 142 20.40 8.05 10.98
CA GLU A 142 21.79 7.75 10.64
C GLU A 142 21.92 6.69 9.52
N SER A 143 20.84 5.97 9.21
CA SER A 143 20.85 4.84 8.28
C SER A 143 19.65 4.84 7.33
N ILE A 144 19.29 6.01 6.81
CA ILE A 144 18.17 6.15 5.85
C ILE A 144 18.55 5.41 4.54
N PRO A 145 17.77 4.40 4.12
CA PRO A 145 18.07 3.67 2.89
C PRO A 145 17.64 4.45 1.64
N PRO A 146 18.16 4.10 0.46
CA PRO A 146 17.60 4.58 -0.81
C PRO A 146 16.11 4.27 -0.93
N LEU A 147 15.36 5.15 -1.59
CA LEU A 147 13.94 4.92 -1.87
C LEU A 147 13.72 3.65 -2.69
N PRO A 148 12.59 2.95 -2.50
CA PRO A 148 12.18 1.89 -3.41
C PRO A 148 12.06 2.47 -4.82
N GLN A 149 12.53 1.72 -5.82
CA GLN A 149 12.56 2.18 -7.21
C GLN A 149 11.49 1.44 -8.02
N MET A 150 10.26 1.48 -7.53
CA MET A 150 9.11 1.02 -8.31
C MET A 150 8.91 1.93 -9.51
N GLU A 151 8.60 1.36 -10.67
CA GLU A 151 8.59 2.07 -11.95
C GLU A 151 7.82 3.40 -11.91
N PHE A 152 6.63 3.40 -11.32
CA PHE A 152 5.75 4.58 -11.24
C PHE A 152 6.37 5.76 -10.49
N MET A 153 7.36 5.55 -9.63
CA MET A 153 7.98 6.61 -8.85
C MET A 153 8.87 7.53 -9.70
N GLY A 154 9.35 7.04 -10.85
CA GLY A 154 10.17 7.80 -11.80
C GLY A 154 9.41 8.32 -13.02
N LEU A 155 8.10 8.06 -13.12
CA LEU A 155 7.30 8.45 -14.28
C LEU A 155 6.80 9.90 -14.19
N PRO A 156 6.52 10.57 -15.32
CA PRO A 156 5.84 11.86 -15.33
C PRO A 156 4.48 11.80 -14.61
N ALA A 157 4.07 12.89 -13.99
CA ALA A 157 2.80 12.94 -13.23
C ALA A 157 1.57 12.57 -14.09
N ALA A 158 1.58 12.91 -15.37
CA ALA A 158 0.48 12.57 -16.30
C ALA A 158 0.35 11.06 -16.56
N ASN A 159 1.38 10.27 -16.24
CA ASN A 159 1.42 8.83 -16.45
C ASN A 159 1.00 8.04 -15.20
N VAL A 160 0.73 8.72 -14.08
CA VAL A 160 0.51 8.08 -12.77
C VAL A 160 -0.77 8.61 -12.14
N TYR A 161 -1.59 7.69 -11.64
CA TYR A 161 -2.71 7.98 -10.77
C TYR A 161 -2.53 7.20 -9.48
N ALA A 162 -2.42 7.91 -8.35
CA ALA A 162 -2.32 7.33 -7.03
C ALA A 162 -3.57 7.69 -6.23
N SER A 163 -4.14 6.71 -5.54
CA SER A 163 -5.25 6.92 -4.62
C SER A 163 -5.11 6.00 -3.41
N LYS A 164 -5.96 6.20 -2.40
CA LYS A 164 -6.02 5.33 -1.23
C LYS A 164 -7.46 5.14 -0.75
N CYS A 165 -7.73 4.02 -0.10
CA CYS A 165 -8.96 3.82 0.67
C CYS A 165 -8.66 3.24 2.05
N LEU A 166 -9.51 3.56 3.02
CA LEU A 166 -9.47 2.96 4.35
C LEU A 166 -9.94 1.51 4.28
N MET A 167 -9.19 0.61 4.92
CA MET A 167 -9.62 -0.75 5.23
C MET A 167 -9.68 -0.92 6.74
N LYS A 168 -10.81 -1.39 7.26
CA LYS A 168 -11.03 -1.65 8.69
C LYS A 168 -10.65 -3.06 9.07
N CYS A 169 -9.45 -3.45 8.67
CA CYS A 169 -8.86 -4.74 8.99
C CYS A 169 -7.32 -4.64 8.97
N ASN A 170 -6.64 -5.57 9.64
CA ASN A 170 -5.19 -5.66 9.68
C ASN A 170 -4.57 -5.78 8.28
N TYR A 171 -3.43 -5.10 8.07
CA TYR A 171 -2.72 -5.06 6.79
C TYR A 171 -2.47 -6.44 6.17
N GLN A 172 -2.25 -7.48 7.00
CA GLN A 172 -1.82 -8.77 6.50
C GLN A 172 -2.93 -9.50 5.74
N GLN A 173 -4.18 -9.46 6.21
CA GLN A 173 -5.28 -10.13 5.48
C GLN A 173 -5.66 -9.35 4.21
N ALA A 174 -5.48 -8.03 4.22
CA ALA A 174 -5.65 -7.20 3.04
C ALA A 174 -4.58 -7.51 1.96
N LEU A 175 -3.32 -7.58 2.38
CA LEU A 175 -2.19 -7.97 1.53
C LEU A 175 -2.36 -9.37 0.93
N GLU A 176 -2.82 -10.33 1.73
CA GLU A 176 -3.05 -11.71 1.32
C GLU A 176 -3.97 -11.81 0.10
N GLY A 177 -4.98 -10.95 0.01
CA GLY A 177 -5.85 -10.86 -1.16
C GLY A 177 -5.08 -10.53 -2.45
N SER A 178 -4.12 -9.60 -2.41
CA SER A 178 -3.36 -9.20 -3.62
C SER A 178 -2.32 -10.24 -4.07
N ILE A 179 -1.91 -11.16 -3.21
CA ILE A 179 -0.95 -12.23 -3.56
C ILE A 179 -1.62 -13.58 -3.86
N ASP A 180 -2.93 -13.68 -3.65
CA ASP A 180 -3.74 -14.83 -4.04
C ASP A 180 -4.45 -14.57 -5.37
N THR A 181 -4.10 -15.29 -6.43
CA THR A 181 -4.84 -15.17 -7.68
C THR A 181 -6.09 -16.07 -7.74
N ALA A 182 -6.30 -16.99 -6.80
CA ALA A 182 -7.38 -17.96 -6.85
C ALA A 182 -8.75 -17.30 -6.60
N HIS A 183 -8.83 -16.30 -5.71
CA HIS A 183 -10.08 -15.60 -5.44
C HIS A 183 -10.68 -14.90 -6.67
N LEU A 184 -9.86 -14.49 -7.66
CA LEU A 184 -10.33 -13.81 -8.88
C LEU A 184 -11.44 -14.59 -9.58
N THR A 185 -11.34 -15.92 -9.63
CA THR A 185 -12.30 -16.81 -10.33
C THR A 185 -13.70 -16.80 -9.71
N PHE A 186 -13.81 -16.42 -8.43
CA PHE A 186 -15.09 -16.41 -7.72
C PHE A 186 -15.48 -14.99 -7.35
N LEU A 187 -14.62 -14.29 -6.62
CA LEU A 187 -14.94 -12.99 -6.04
C LEU A 187 -15.31 -11.96 -7.11
N HIS A 188 -14.54 -11.89 -8.19
CA HIS A 188 -14.70 -10.90 -9.26
C HIS A 188 -15.41 -11.44 -10.51
N ARG A 189 -16.00 -12.63 -10.43
CA ARG A 189 -16.63 -13.27 -11.57
C ARG A 189 -17.91 -12.55 -12.00
N SER A 190 -17.99 -12.22 -13.29
CA SER A 190 -19.24 -11.80 -13.93
C SER A 190 -20.08 -13.04 -14.30
N ILE A 191 -21.40 -12.94 -14.09
CA ILE A 191 -22.38 -13.98 -14.48
C ILE A 191 -23.19 -13.51 -15.70
N GLY A 192 -23.38 -12.19 -15.86
CA GLY A 192 -24.02 -11.59 -17.02
C GLY A 192 -23.05 -11.21 -18.13
N PRO A 193 -23.55 -10.76 -19.31
CA PRO A 193 -22.71 -10.23 -20.38
C PRO A 193 -21.80 -9.13 -19.82
N MET A 194 -20.48 -9.29 -20.02
CA MET A 194 -19.46 -8.39 -19.48
C MET A 194 -19.66 -6.96 -20.00
N GLU A 195 -20.20 -6.07 -19.17
CA GLU A 195 -20.07 -4.64 -19.39
C GLU A 195 -18.66 -4.20 -19.01
N LYS A 196 -17.72 -4.38 -19.97
CA LYS A 196 -16.32 -3.96 -19.92
C LYS A 196 -15.51 -4.59 -18.77
N ASP A 197 -14.34 -5.06 -19.12
CA ASP A 197 -13.47 -5.70 -18.16
C ASP A 197 -12.97 -4.72 -17.08
N VAL A 198 -13.25 -5.07 -15.82
CA VAL A 198 -12.84 -4.38 -14.60
C VAL A 198 -11.31 -4.20 -14.52
N PHE A 199 -10.55 -5.10 -15.14
CA PHE A 199 -9.11 -5.18 -14.99
C PHE A 199 -8.31 -4.75 -16.24
N GLY A 200 -8.97 -4.35 -17.33
CA GLY A 200 -8.34 -4.10 -18.64
C GLY A 200 -7.62 -5.30 -19.28
N VAL A 201 -7.64 -6.48 -18.65
CA VAL A 201 -7.10 -7.77 -19.09
C VAL A 201 -8.06 -8.57 -20.00
N GLY A 202 -9.27 -8.05 -20.27
CA GLY A 202 -10.31 -8.53 -21.19
C GLY A 202 -10.39 -10.03 -21.35
N GLU A 203 -9.80 -10.50 -22.45
CA GLU A 203 -9.77 -11.89 -22.89
C GLU A 203 -9.03 -12.84 -21.93
N LEU A 204 -8.02 -12.34 -21.20
CA LEU A 204 -7.24 -13.17 -20.29
C LEU A 204 -7.98 -13.51 -18.99
N GLN A 205 -9.03 -12.75 -18.64
CA GLN A 205 -9.85 -13.07 -17.46
C GLN A 205 -10.69 -14.33 -17.71
N GLU A 206 -11.07 -14.62 -18.97
CA GLU A 206 -11.85 -15.81 -19.32
C GLU A 206 -11.14 -17.10 -18.93
N PHE A 207 -9.81 -17.15 -19.05
CA PHE A 207 -9.00 -18.29 -18.60
C PHE A 207 -9.06 -18.46 -17.07
N GLY A 208 -9.14 -17.35 -16.33
CA GLY A 208 -9.38 -17.35 -14.89
C GLY A 208 -10.73 -17.93 -14.52
N ASP A 209 -11.76 -17.60 -15.28
CA ASP A 209 -13.14 -18.02 -15.05
C ASP A 209 -13.38 -19.49 -15.47
N ALA A 210 -12.65 -19.96 -16.49
CA ALA A 210 -12.69 -21.33 -16.99
C ALA A 210 -11.91 -22.33 -16.11
N ASP A 211 -10.80 -21.90 -15.49
CA ASP A 211 -9.98 -22.71 -14.59
C ASP A 211 -9.82 -22.05 -13.21
N GLY A 212 -10.68 -22.47 -12.27
CA GLY A 212 -10.66 -22.01 -10.89
C GLY A 212 -9.60 -22.64 -10.00
N ALA A 213 -8.71 -23.48 -10.53
CA ALA A 213 -7.72 -24.22 -9.75
C ALA A 213 -6.26 -23.91 -10.18
N PRO A 214 -5.80 -22.64 -10.03
CA PRO A 214 -4.45 -22.26 -10.44
C PRO A 214 -3.37 -23.09 -9.75
N ARG A 215 -2.30 -23.37 -10.49
CA ARG A 215 -1.07 -24.01 -9.96
C ARG A 215 -0.05 -22.93 -9.62
N PHE A 216 0.35 -22.85 -8.35
CA PHE A 216 1.29 -21.85 -7.86
C PHE A 216 2.73 -22.35 -7.85
N PHE A 217 3.64 -21.48 -8.29
CA PHE A 217 5.09 -21.64 -8.27
C PHE A 217 5.67 -20.36 -7.67
N CYS A 218 6.05 -20.44 -6.39
CA CYS A 218 6.51 -19.30 -5.61
C CYS A 218 8.01 -19.41 -5.35
N GLU A 219 8.72 -18.32 -5.60
CA GLU A 219 10.17 -18.22 -5.44
C GLU A 219 10.54 -17.05 -4.54
N ASP A 220 11.35 -17.35 -3.53
CA ASP A 220 11.92 -16.35 -2.64
C ASP A 220 13.02 -15.58 -3.36
N THR A 221 12.93 -14.25 -3.34
CA THR A 221 13.91 -13.35 -3.98
C THR A 221 14.54 -12.43 -2.94
N GLU A 222 15.49 -11.57 -3.30
CA GLU A 222 16.02 -10.58 -2.36
C GLU A 222 15.01 -9.47 -2.00
N TYR A 223 14.07 -9.13 -2.90
CA TYR A 223 13.04 -8.11 -2.68
C TYR A 223 11.78 -8.61 -1.97
N GLY A 224 11.57 -9.92 -1.91
CA GLY A 224 10.33 -10.51 -1.42
C GLY A 224 10.06 -11.84 -2.11
N MET A 225 9.05 -11.88 -2.97
CA MET A 225 8.67 -13.12 -3.66
C MET A 225 8.17 -12.85 -5.08
N ARG A 226 8.59 -13.73 -5.98
CA ARG A 226 7.99 -13.89 -7.31
C ARG A 226 6.94 -15.00 -7.24
N ILE A 227 5.71 -14.69 -7.63
CA ILE A 227 4.57 -15.60 -7.53
C ILE A 227 4.06 -15.86 -8.94
N SER A 228 4.36 -17.04 -9.47
CA SER A 228 3.89 -17.47 -10.78
C SER A 228 2.70 -18.39 -10.60
N ALA A 229 1.56 -18.07 -11.20
CA ALA A 229 0.36 -18.89 -11.14
C ALA A 229 -0.09 -19.26 -12.55
N ARG A 230 -0.31 -20.55 -12.77
CA ARG A 230 -0.65 -21.14 -14.06
C ARG A 230 -2.08 -21.67 -14.08
N ARG A 231 -2.80 -21.41 -15.17
CA ARG A 231 -4.11 -21.96 -15.50
C ARG A 231 -4.11 -22.54 -16.91
N GLU A 232 -5.12 -23.34 -17.24
CA GLU A 232 -5.42 -23.65 -18.64
C GLU A 232 -5.69 -22.35 -19.42
N GLY A 233 -5.03 -22.21 -20.57
CA GLY A 233 -5.17 -21.09 -21.48
C GLY A 233 -5.89 -21.53 -22.76
N SER A 234 -5.21 -21.37 -23.90
CA SER A 234 -5.66 -21.94 -25.18
C SER A 234 -5.28 -23.43 -25.30
N PRO A 235 -5.71 -24.15 -26.36
CA PRO A 235 -5.33 -25.56 -26.56
C PRO A 235 -3.82 -25.83 -26.45
N ASP A 236 -2.99 -24.89 -26.94
CA ASP A 236 -1.54 -25.03 -27.04
C ASP A 236 -0.76 -24.20 -26.00
N ALA A 237 -1.44 -23.43 -25.15
CA ALA A 237 -0.80 -22.52 -24.21
C ALA A 237 -1.40 -22.60 -22.79
N TYR A 238 -0.58 -22.29 -21.80
CA TYR A 238 -1.02 -21.99 -20.45
C TYR A 238 -1.17 -20.49 -20.25
N TYR A 239 -2.16 -20.10 -19.46
CA TYR A 239 -2.28 -18.74 -18.97
C TYR A 239 -1.46 -18.56 -17.68
N TRP A 240 -0.53 -17.62 -17.70
CA TRP A 240 0.37 -17.32 -16.60
C TRP A 240 0.10 -15.93 -16.04
N ARG A 241 0.07 -15.84 -14.70
CA ARG A 241 0.06 -14.58 -13.95
C ARG A 241 1.29 -14.55 -13.05
N ILE A 242 2.18 -13.59 -13.28
CA ILE A 242 3.44 -13.43 -12.56
C ILE A 242 3.33 -12.18 -11.66
N THR A 243 2.94 -12.38 -10.41
CA THR A 243 2.79 -11.34 -9.39
C THR A 243 4.12 -11.10 -8.68
N GLN A 244 4.42 -9.84 -8.35
CA GLN A 244 5.59 -9.49 -7.54
C GLN A 244 5.13 -9.00 -6.17
N TRP A 245 5.47 -9.72 -5.11
CA TRP A 245 5.35 -9.20 -3.76
C TRP A 245 6.69 -8.58 -3.34
N LEU A 246 6.68 -7.28 -3.10
CA LEU A 246 7.82 -6.50 -2.66
C LEU A 246 7.64 -6.21 -1.17
N MET A 247 8.64 -6.58 -0.37
CA MET A 247 8.55 -6.38 1.07
C MET A 247 8.39 -4.89 1.43
N PRO A 248 7.79 -4.56 2.58
CA PRO A 248 7.02 -5.47 3.41
C PRO A 248 5.58 -5.64 2.88
N THR A 249 5.03 -4.64 2.19
CA THR A 249 3.58 -4.48 2.03
C THR A 249 3.11 -4.14 0.61
N SER A 250 3.98 -4.24 -0.39
CA SER A 250 3.67 -3.82 -1.76
C SER A 250 3.50 -5.01 -2.70
N VAL A 251 2.52 -4.93 -3.60
CA VAL A 251 2.23 -5.97 -4.59
C VAL A 251 2.06 -5.32 -5.96
N LEU A 252 2.86 -5.76 -6.93
CA LEU A 252 2.63 -5.45 -8.34
C LEU A 252 1.70 -6.51 -8.91
N VAL A 253 0.57 -6.06 -9.44
CA VAL A 253 -0.51 -6.96 -9.90
C VAL A 253 -0.35 -7.22 -11.40
N PRO A 254 -0.44 -8.49 -11.84
CA PRO A 254 -0.30 -8.86 -13.25
C PRO A 254 -1.29 -8.17 -14.18
N THR A 255 -0.78 -7.53 -15.21
CA THR A 255 -1.53 -6.99 -16.35
C THR A 255 -0.94 -7.51 -17.66
N GLY A 256 -1.73 -7.51 -18.73
CA GLY A 256 -1.23 -7.81 -20.07
C GLY A 256 -0.27 -6.74 -20.60
N ASP A 257 0.37 -7.04 -21.72
CA ASP A 257 1.33 -6.14 -22.37
C ASP A 257 0.65 -4.82 -22.82
N ASP A 258 1.37 -3.71 -22.67
CA ASP A 258 0.93 -2.34 -23.00
C ASP A 258 -0.35 -1.85 -22.29
N LEU A 259 -0.79 -2.57 -21.26
CA LEU A 259 -1.89 -2.15 -20.39
C LEU A 259 -1.39 -1.31 -19.22
N VAL A 260 -2.31 -0.54 -18.63
CA VAL A 260 -2.05 0.23 -17.41
C VAL A 260 -1.63 -0.71 -16.28
N CYS A 261 -0.39 -0.55 -15.82
CA CYS A 261 0.19 -1.32 -14.73
C CYS A 261 -0.43 -0.94 -13.38
N ARG A 262 -0.36 -1.88 -12.44
CA ARG A 262 -1.07 -1.81 -11.16
C ARG A 262 -0.13 -2.10 -10.00
N ALA A 263 -0.13 -1.24 -8.99
CA ALA A 263 0.50 -1.50 -7.71
C ALA A 263 -0.49 -1.29 -6.57
N ASN A 264 -0.52 -2.23 -5.63
CA ASN A 264 -1.29 -2.16 -4.39
C ASN A 264 -0.31 -2.12 -3.21
N LEU A 265 -0.50 -1.21 -2.27
CA LEU A 265 0.30 -1.14 -1.05
C LEU A 265 -0.62 -1.09 0.17
N PHE A 266 -0.37 -1.97 1.14
CA PHE A 266 -1.22 -2.17 2.32
C PHE A 266 -0.51 -1.67 3.57
N ILE A 267 -0.72 -0.39 3.88
CA ILE A 267 0.09 0.32 4.86
C ILE A 267 -0.60 0.31 6.21
N PRO A 268 -0.01 -0.28 7.27
CA PRO A 268 -0.66 -0.33 8.57
C PRO A 268 -0.87 1.08 9.14
N ILE A 269 -2.11 1.39 9.48
CA ILE A 269 -2.45 2.56 10.29
C ILE A 269 -2.18 2.20 11.75
N ASP A 270 -2.69 1.05 12.17
CA ASP A 270 -2.48 0.39 13.45
C ASP A 270 -2.67 -1.13 13.28
N ASP A 271 -2.86 -1.86 14.38
CA ASP A 271 -3.00 -3.33 14.35
C ASP A 271 -4.32 -3.79 13.72
N GLU A 272 -5.32 -2.92 13.59
CA GLU A 272 -6.69 -3.28 13.19
C GLU A 272 -7.15 -2.57 11.91
N ASN A 273 -6.36 -1.62 11.40
CA ASN A 273 -6.70 -0.82 10.23
C ASN A 273 -5.47 -0.62 9.33
N CYS A 274 -5.70 -0.55 8.02
CA CYS A 274 -4.67 -0.19 7.06
C CYS A 274 -5.19 0.73 5.96
N TRP A 275 -4.29 1.48 5.36
CA TRP A 275 -4.53 2.14 4.09
C TRP A 275 -4.25 1.17 2.94
N TRP A 276 -5.17 1.08 1.99
CA TRP A 276 -4.90 0.45 0.71
C TRP A 276 -4.62 1.53 -0.32
N TYR A 277 -3.34 1.76 -0.59
CA TYR A 277 -2.90 2.60 -1.70
C TYR A 277 -2.98 1.81 -2.99
N ARG A 278 -3.55 2.43 -4.02
CA ARG A 278 -3.66 1.87 -5.37
C ARG A 278 -3.03 2.84 -6.34
N VAL A 279 -2.05 2.36 -7.09
CA VAL A 279 -1.39 3.12 -8.14
C VAL A 279 -1.70 2.49 -9.49
N ARG A 280 -2.08 3.34 -10.45
CA ARG A 280 -2.26 3.02 -11.86
C ARG A 280 -1.24 3.82 -12.63
N TYR A 281 -0.49 3.17 -13.51
CA TYR A 281 0.57 3.85 -14.24
C TYR A 281 0.85 3.24 -15.61
N HIS A 282 1.39 4.06 -16.52
CA HIS A 282 1.81 3.61 -17.84
C HIS A 282 3.18 4.17 -18.20
N ALA A 283 4.13 3.31 -18.56
CA ALA A 283 5.51 3.73 -18.80
C ALA A 283 5.68 4.61 -20.05
N GLY A 284 4.97 4.28 -21.13
CA GLY A 284 5.14 4.95 -22.44
C GLY A 284 4.21 6.12 -22.78
N ARG A 285 3.14 6.37 -22.01
CA ARG A 285 2.15 7.40 -22.33
C ARG A 285 1.43 7.94 -21.09
N PRO A 286 0.85 9.16 -21.16
CA PRO A 286 -0.10 9.63 -20.17
C PRO A 286 -1.31 8.69 -20.02
N LEU A 287 -1.90 8.69 -18.83
CA LEU A 287 -3.20 8.08 -18.61
C LEU A 287 -4.28 8.88 -19.35
N SER A 288 -5.19 8.17 -20.02
CA SER A 288 -6.26 8.78 -20.79
C SER A 288 -7.31 9.40 -19.86
N SER A 289 -8.12 10.33 -20.41
CA SER A 289 -9.21 10.94 -19.65
C SER A 289 -10.26 9.92 -19.22
N GLU A 290 -10.49 8.87 -20.01
CA GLU A 290 -11.41 7.77 -19.70
C GLU A 290 -10.87 6.88 -18.57
N GLU A 291 -9.58 6.54 -18.61
CA GLU A 291 -8.91 5.79 -17.53
C GLU A 291 -9.00 6.57 -16.21
N LEU A 292 -8.66 7.86 -16.23
CA LEU A 292 -8.72 8.73 -15.06
C LEU A 292 -10.14 8.93 -14.53
N ALA A 293 -11.14 9.01 -15.42
CA ALA A 293 -12.54 9.15 -15.03
C ALA A 293 -13.02 7.92 -14.26
N GLU A 294 -12.67 6.71 -14.72
CA GLU A 294 -13.01 5.49 -13.98
C GLU A 294 -12.34 5.48 -12.61
N TYR A 295 -11.03 5.74 -12.55
CA TYR A 295 -10.32 5.65 -11.27
C TYR A 295 -10.81 6.67 -10.23
N ARG A 296 -11.30 7.84 -10.66
CA ARG A 296 -11.81 8.90 -9.77
C ARG A 296 -13.25 8.68 -9.32
N HIS A 297 -14.11 8.14 -10.18
CA HIS A 297 -15.55 8.11 -9.92
C HIS A 297 -16.04 6.77 -9.39
N GLY A 298 -15.23 5.71 -9.51
CA GLY A 298 -15.51 4.39 -8.97
C GLY A 298 -16.72 3.74 -9.62
N THR A 299 -16.49 2.87 -10.59
CA THR A 299 -17.56 2.09 -11.21
C THR A 299 -17.28 0.59 -11.16
N LEU A 300 -16.17 0.17 -11.76
CA LEU A 300 -15.84 -1.24 -11.98
C LEU A 300 -14.64 -1.66 -11.13
N ASP A 301 -13.55 -0.91 -11.14
CA ASP A 301 -12.32 -1.26 -10.44
C ASP A 301 -12.24 -0.61 -9.07
N TYR A 302 -12.71 0.64 -8.95
CA TYR A 302 -12.61 1.44 -7.72
C TYR A 302 -13.93 1.51 -6.96
N ALA A 303 -13.84 1.41 -5.64
CA ALA A 303 -14.97 1.63 -4.75
C ALA A 303 -15.27 3.14 -4.70
N LYS A 304 -16.56 3.49 -4.69
CA LYS A 304 -16.98 4.86 -4.41
C LYS A 304 -16.63 5.23 -2.97
N LEU A 305 -16.12 6.43 -2.79
CA LEU A 305 -15.70 6.97 -1.49
C LEU A 305 -16.65 8.09 -1.06
N LEU A 306 -16.89 8.22 0.24
CA LEU A 306 -17.62 9.34 0.81
C LEU A 306 -16.93 10.65 0.43
N PRO A 307 -17.65 11.67 -0.08
CA PRO A 307 -17.06 12.90 -0.59
C PRO A 307 -16.10 13.59 0.39
N GLY A 308 -14.92 13.95 -0.10
CA GLY A 308 -13.88 14.62 0.71
C GLY A 308 -13.17 13.70 1.71
N THR A 309 -13.37 12.39 1.63
CA THR A 309 -12.72 11.40 2.50
C THR A 309 -12.10 10.26 1.68
N TYR A 310 -11.34 9.41 2.36
CA TYR A 310 -10.83 8.15 1.82
C TYR A 310 -11.62 6.93 2.33
N ILE A 311 -12.85 7.14 2.79
CA ILE A 311 -13.71 6.10 3.38
C ILE A 311 -14.66 5.56 2.32
N PRO A 312 -14.70 4.24 2.07
CA PRO A 312 -15.67 3.64 1.15
C PRO A 312 -17.13 3.90 1.55
N GLU A 313 -17.98 4.20 0.57
CA GLU A 313 -19.45 4.32 0.78
C GLU A 313 -20.04 2.98 1.24
N GLY A 314 -19.62 1.88 0.60
CA GLY A 314 -19.95 0.53 1.02
C GLY A 314 -19.05 0.07 2.17
N ASN A 315 -19.65 -0.41 3.25
CA ASN A 315 -18.95 -0.87 4.43
C ASN A 315 -19.83 -1.86 5.22
N ARG A 316 -19.30 -2.36 6.34
CA ARG A 316 -20.03 -3.32 7.20
C ARG A 316 -21.43 -2.86 7.63
N ALA A 317 -21.69 -1.56 7.77
CA ALA A 317 -22.98 -1.05 8.23
C ALA A 317 -24.09 -1.12 7.16
N ASN A 318 -23.73 -1.30 5.88
CA ASN A 318 -24.67 -1.40 4.76
C ASN A 318 -24.39 -2.62 3.87
N ASP A 319 -23.78 -3.66 4.46
CA ASP A 319 -23.43 -4.91 3.80
C ASP A 319 -22.67 -4.69 2.47
N TYR A 320 -21.80 -3.67 2.44
CA TYR A 320 -21.00 -3.31 1.27
C TYR A 320 -21.83 -3.09 0.00
N LEU A 321 -23.06 -2.59 0.16
CA LEU A 321 -24.01 -2.31 -0.94
C LEU A 321 -24.38 -3.56 -1.76
N MET A 322 -24.30 -4.75 -1.14
CA MET A 322 -24.62 -6.01 -1.80
C MET A 322 -26.07 -6.04 -2.31
N ASP A 323 -26.22 -6.33 -3.60
CA ASP A 323 -27.51 -6.55 -4.26
C ASP A 323 -27.71 -8.05 -4.57
N ARG A 324 -28.67 -8.68 -3.89
CA ARG A 324 -29.01 -10.10 -4.05
C ARG A 324 -29.64 -10.45 -5.39
N THR A 325 -30.21 -9.48 -6.10
CA THR A 325 -30.69 -9.67 -7.48
C THR A 325 -29.50 -9.72 -8.42
N LEU A 326 -28.56 -8.77 -8.33
CA LEU A 326 -27.32 -8.80 -9.11
C LEU A 326 -26.48 -10.04 -8.79
N GLN A 327 -26.45 -10.49 -7.53
CA GLN A 327 -25.76 -11.72 -7.15
C GLN A 327 -26.25 -12.97 -7.92
N ARG A 328 -27.54 -13.00 -8.27
CA ARG A 328 -28.16 -14.15 -8.95
C ARG A 328 -27.93 -14.15 -10.45
N SER A 329 -27.80 -12.99 -11.08
CA SER A 329 -27.88 -12.88 -12.54
C SER A 329 -26.79 -12.04 -13.20
N GLY A 330 -25.99 -11.28 -12.44
CA GLY A 330 -25.05 -10.30 -12.97
C GLY A 330 -23.61 -10.48 -12.49
N SER A 331 -23.39 -10.57 -11.19
CA SER A 331 -22.07 -10.70 -10.54
C SER A 331 -22.11 -11.82 -9.51
N PHE A 332 -21.02 -12.52 -9.27
CA PHE A 332 -20.97 -13.62 -8.30
C PHE A 332 -21.22 -13.17 -6.84
N THR A 333 -20.88 -11.93 -6.52
CA THR A 333 -21.06 -11.36 -5.17
C THR A 333 -22.30 -10.49 -5.07
N GLY A 334 -22.69 -9.83 -6.16
CA GLY A 334 -23.67 -8.74 -6.12
C GLY A 334 -23.14 -7.48 -5.43
N ILE A 335 -21.86 -7.42 -5.07
CA ILE A 335 -21.20 -6.24 -4.49
C ILE A 335 -20.58 -5.42 -5.64
N PRO A 336 -20.82 -4.10 -5.70
CA PRO A 336 -20.34 -3.27 -6.80
C PRO A 336 -18.82 -3.06 -6.72
N SER A 337 -18.14 -3.02 -7.87
CA SER A 337 -16.68 -2.85 -8.02
C SER A 337 -15.79 -3.97 -7.42
N ALA A 338 -14.66 -4.25 -8.05
CA ALA A 338 -13.69 -5.22 -7.54
C ALA A 338 -13.12 -4.81 -6.17
N GLN A 339 -12.75 -3.53 -6.00
CA GLN A 339 -12.17 -3.04 -4.74
C GLN A 339 -13.13 -3.21 -3.54
N LEU A 340 -14.42 -2.99 -3.72
CA LEU A 340 -15.39 -3.14 -2.63
C LEU A 340 -15.68 -4.62 -2.34
N GLN A 341 -15.63 -5.49 -3.35
CA GLN A 341 -15.68 -6.93 -3.14
C GLN A 341 -14.52 -7.40 -2.26
N ASP A 342 -13.29 -6.96 -2.56
CA ASP A 342 -12.10 -7.25 -1.73
C ASP A 342 -12.29 -6.75 -0.28
N LEU A 343 -12.68 -5.49 -0.12
CA LEU A 343 -12.98 -4.89 1.19
C LEU A 343 -13.97 -5.75 1.98
N ALA A 344 -15.07 -6.19 1.35
CA ALA A 344 -16.12 -6.95 2.00
C ALA A 344 -15.61 -8.28 2.57
N VAL A 345 -14.94 -9.09 1.75
CA VAL A 345 -14.45 -10.41 2.22
C VAL A 345 -13.29 -10.26 3.20
N GLN A 346 -12.37 -9.33 2.98
CA GLN A 346 -11.20 -9.17 3.84
C GLN A 346 -11.58 -8.62 5.23
N GLU A 347 -12.47 -7.63 5.31
CA GLU A 347 -12.97 -7.10 6.58
C GLU A 347 -13.93 -8.07 7.31
N SER A 348 -14.58 -8.98 6.57
CA SER A 348 -15.45 -10.00 7.15
C SER A 348 -14.70 -11.03 8.01
N GLN A 349 -13.39 -11.20 7.79
CA GLN A 349 -12.53 -12.07 8.59
C GLN A 349 -12.31 -11.54 10.03
N GLY A 350 -12.70 -10.28 10.27
CA GLY A 350 -12.52 -9.56 11.53
C GLY A 350 -11.46 -8.47 11.43
N ALA A 351 -11.33 -7.67 12.48
CA ALA A 351 -10.28 -6.65 12.57
C ALA A 351 -8.88 -7.29 12.44
N ILE A 352 -8.67 -8.43 13.12
CA ILE A 352 -7.50 -9.29 12.95
C ILE A 352 -8.01 -10.73 12.76
N ALA A 353 -7.73 -11.36 11.61
CA ALA A 353 -8.08 -12.75 11.39
C ALA A 353 -7.45 -13.70 12.43
N ASP A 354 -8.28 -14.61 12.95
CA ASP A 354 -7.84 -15.71 13.81
C ASP A 354 -7.33 -16.89 12.96
N ARG A 355 -6.06 -16.79 12.57
CA ARG A 355 -5.35 -17.77 11.74
C ARG A 355 -5.09 -19.12 12.42
N THR A 356 -5.51 -19.29 13.68
CA THR A 356 -5.48 -20.59 14.35
C THR A 356 -6.63 -21.49 13.89
N LYS A 357 -7.68 -20.92 13.30
CA LYS A 357 -8.91 -21.61 12.85
C LYS A 357 -8.95 -21.92 11.35
N GLU A 358 -8.03 -21.35 10.58
CA GLU A 358 -8.04 -21.48 9.11
C GLU A 358 -7.47 -22.83 8.65
N HIS A 359 -7.96 -23.31 7.51
CA HIS A 359 -7.44 -24.49 6.83
C HIS A 359 -6.99 -24.08 5.43
N LEU A 360 -5.68 -24.03 5.23
CA LEU A 360 -5.08 -23.59 3.97
C LEU A 360 -5.03 -24.75 2.97
N GLY A 361 -5.36 -24.45 1.72
CA GLY A 361 -5.25 -25.34 0.57
C GLY A 361 -3.96 -25.12 -0.23
N THR A 362 -3.87 -25.80 -1.37
CA THR A 362 -2.70 -25.71 -2.27
C THR A 362 -2.57 -24.34 -2.95
N SER A 363 -3.68 -23.64 -3.16
CA SER A 363 -3.71 -22.27 -3.68
C SER A 363 -3.02 -21.26 -2.75
N ASP A 364 -2.98 -21.55 -1.45
CA ASP A 364 -2.47 -20.62 -0.43
C ASP A 364 -0.95 -20.67 -0.27
N THR A 365 -0.24 -21.29 -1.22
CA THR A 365 1.23 -21.45 -1.18
C THR A 365 1.94 -20.09 -1.05
N ALA A 366 1.47 -19.08 -1.79
CA ALA A 366 2.00 -17.72 -1.71
C ALA A 366 1.77 -17.10 -0.32
N ILE A 367 0.56 -17.27 0.23
CA ILE A 367 0.18 -16.77 1.56
C ILE A 367 1.09 -17.37 2.63
N VAL A 368 1.25 -18.70 2.65
CA VAL A 368 2.10 -19.40 3.63
C VAL A 368 3.53 -18.88 3.60
N ARG A 369 4.11 -18.73 2.40
CA ARG A 369 5.48 -18.24 2.23
C ARG A 369 5.63 -16.78 2.65
N CYS A 370 4.70 -15.91 2.26
CA CYS A 370 4.68 -14.51 2.66
C CYS A 370 4.67 -14.37 4.19
N ARG A 371 3.75 -15.06 4.88
CA ARG A 371 3.64 -15.06 6.34
C ARG A 371 4.94 -15.51 7.00
N ARG A 372 5.48 -16.66 6.58
CA ARG A 372 6.73 -17.21 7.13
C ARG A 372 7.87 -16.21 6.98
N ARG A 373 8.02 -15.61 5.80
CA ARG A 373 9.11 -14.68 5.51
C ARG A 373 9.02 -13.40 6.36
N LEU A 374 7.82 -12.83 6.50
CA LEU A 374 7.60 -11.66 7.37
C LEU A 374 7.91 -11.99 8.83
N ILE A 375 7.40 -13.12 9.34
CA ILE A 375 7.63 -13.56 10.73
C ILE A 375 9.10 -13.81 10.99
N GLU A 376 9.80 -14.53 10.12
CA GLU A 376 11.23 -14.82 10.26
C GLU A 376 12.07 -13.54 10.20
N SER A 377 11.72 -12.61 9.31
CA SER A 377 12.39 -11.31 9.22
C SER A 377 12.19 -10.49 10.49
N ALA A 378 10.97 -10.46 11.04
CA ALA A 378 10.67 -9.74 12.28
C ALA A 378 11.41 -10.36 13.48
N LYS A 379 11.49 -11.70 13.54
CA LYS A 379 12.24 -12.41 14.60
C LYS A 379 13.74 -12.13 14.51
N LYS A 380 14.35 -12.21 13.32
CA LYS A 380 15.77 -11.89 13.11
C LYS A 380 16.08 -10.44 13.43
N PHE A 381 15.20 -9.52 13.02
CA PHE A 381 15.33 -8.12 13.40
C PHE A 381 15.30 -7.94 14.92
N ALA A 382 14.29 -8.49 15.60
CA ALA A 382 14.12 -8.31 17.04
C ALA A 382 15.23 -8.94 17.89
N SER A 383 15.82 -10.06 17.44
CA SER A 383 16.85 -10.79 18.20
C SER A 383 18.28 -10.41 17.84
N GLU A 384 18.53 -10.07 16.57
CA GLU A 384 19.89 -9.89 16.03
C GLU A 384 20.10 -8.49 15.40
N GLY A 385 19.06 -7.66 15.29
CA GLY A 385 19.12 -6.36 14.60
C GLY A 385 19.26 -6.49 13.07
N ILE A 386 19.07 -7.69 12.51
CA ILE A 386 19.24 -7.93 11.08
C ILE A 386 18.03 -7.41 10.31
N VAL A 387 18.26 -6.40 9.47
CA VAL A 387 17.29 -5.85 8.55
C VAL A 387 17.40 -6.58 7.19
N PRO A 388 16.29 -7.00 6.55
CA PRO A 388 16.32 -7.61 5.22
C PRO A 388 16.95 -6.70 4.16
N VAL A 389 17.69 -7.29 3.22
CA VAL A 389 18.32 -6.57 2.11
C VAL A 389 17.34 -5.69 1.31
N ALA A 390 16.07 -6.13 1.19
CA ALA A 390 15.00 -5.37 0.55
C ALA A 390 14.82 -3.96 1.13
N ALA A 391 15.02 -3.77 2.45
CA ALA A 391 14.91 -2.46 3.08
C ALA A 391 16.04 -1.51 2.67
N ALA A 392 17.23 -2.05 2.35
CA ALA A 392 18.44 -1.28 2.06
C ALA A 392 18.71 -1.08 0.55
N ARG A 393 18.01 -1.83 -0.32
CA ARG A 393 18.28 -1.88 -1.76
C ARG A 393 17.03 -1.57 -2.58
N GLY A 394 16.77 -0.27 -2.75
CA GLY A 394 15.62 0.21 -3.51
C GLY A 394 15.59 -0.23 -4.98
N ASP A 395 16.74 -0.50 -5.60
CA ASP A 395 16.85 -0.99 -6.97
C ASP A 395 16.25 -2.40 -7.17
N LEU A 396 16.15 -3.20 -6.09
CA LEU A 396 15.51 -4.51 -6.16
C LEU A 396 13.99 -4.42 -6.45
N TYR A 397 13.39 -3.24 -6.27
CA TYR A 397 11.96 -2.99 -6.47
C TYR A 397 11.64 -2.62 -7.93
N ARG A 398 12.65 -2.53 -8.81
CA ARG A 398 12.49 -2.36 -10.27
C ARG A 398 11.98 -3.64 -10.91
N ARG A 399 10.72 -3.97 -10.64
CA ARG A 399 10.06 -5.19 -11.11
C ARG A 399 8.79 -4.85 -11.86
N ARG A 400 8.36 -5.77 -12.72
CA ARG A 400 7.04 -5.75 -13.36
C ARG A 400 6.30 -7.05 -13.05
N ALA A 401 4.99 -6.93 -12.92
CA ALA A 401 4.08 -8.05 -12.89
C ALA A 401 3.41 -8.17 -14.26
N VAL A 402 3.14 -9.40 -14.70
CA VAL A 402 2.70 -9.64 -16.07
C VAL A 402 1.75 -10.82 -16.16
N ALA A 403 0.72 -10.69 -16.99
CA ALA A 403 -0.23 -11.73 -17.34
C ALA A 403 -0.07 -12.05 -18.84
N MET A 404 0.12 -13.32 -19.20
CA MET A 404 0.44 -13.71 -20.58
C MET A 404 0.05 -15.17 -20.88
N LEU A 405 -0.04 -15.50 -22.18
CA LEU A 405 -0.12 -16.88 -22.66
C LEU A 405 1.27 -17.37 -23.07
N LEU A 406 1.67 -18.55 -22.60
CA LEU A 406 2.93 -19.18 -22.98
C LEU A 406 2.69 -20.62 -23.44
N PRO A 407 3.45 -21.12 -24.44
CA PRO A 407 3.37 -22.51 -24.89
C PRO A 407 3.45 -23.53 -23.74
N LYS A 408 2.76 -24.67 -23.89
CA LYS A 408 2.64 -25.68 -22.81
C LYS A 408 3.95 -26.35 -22.39
N ASP A 409 4.99 -26.27 -23.22
CA ASP A 409 6.34 -26.76 -22.91
C ASP A 409 7.16 -25.77 -22.05
N VAL A 410 6.67 -24.53 -21.85
CA VAL A 410 7.32 -23.54 -21.00
C VAL A 410 7.19 -23.93 -19.52
N THR A 411 8.32 -24.01 -18.84
CA THR A 411 8.38 -24.31 -17.40
C THR A 411 8.01 -23.08 -16.56
N ALA A 412 7.69 -23.30 -15.28
CA ALA A 412 7.41 -22.21 -14.35
C ALA A 412 8.60 -21.27 -14.15
N GLU A 413 9.83 -21.79 -14.19
CA GLU A 413 11.06 -21.00 -14.07
C GLU A 413 11.25 -20.08 -15.28
N GLN A 414 11.00 -20.61 -16.48
CA GLN A 414 11.04 -19.84 -17.73
C GLN A 414 9.95 -18.76 -17.74
N ALA A 415 8.71 -19.11 -17.38
CA ALA A 415 7.60 -18.18 -17.29
C ALA A 415 7.87 -17.05 -16.29
N GLY A 416 8.37 -17.38 -15.09
CA GLY A 416 8.68 -16.38 -14.05
C GLY A 416 9.80 -15.41 -14.46
N SER A 417 10.66 -15.78 -15.40
CA SER A 417 11.76 -14.94 -15.87
C SER A 417 11.37 -13.98 -17.00
N HIS A 418 10.15 -14.11 -17.54
CA HIS A 418 9.64 -13.31 -18.66
C HIS A 418 9.06 -11.96 -18.18
N PRO A 419 9.28 -10.87 -18.94
CA PRO A 419 10.21 -9.83 -18.50
C PRO A 419 9.85 -9.28 -17.12
N ALA A 420 10.50 -9.79 -16.07
CA ALA A 420 10.17 -9.43 -14.68
C ALA A 420 10.86 -8.13 -14.20
N THR A 421 11.76 -7.54 -14.99
CA THR A 421 12.60 -6.39 -14.60
C THR A 421 12.39 -5.19 -15.52
N VAL A 422 12.30 -4.00 -14.94
CA VAL A 422 12.28 -2.73 -15.68
C VAL A 422 13.72 -2.41 -16.14
N PRO A 423 13.96 -2.08 -17.42
CA PRO A 423 15.28 -1.64 -17.88
C PRO A 423 15.79 -0.45 -17.06
N SER A 424 17.11 -0.34 -16.88
CA SER A 424 17.71 0.91 -16.39
C SER A 424 17.52 1.98 -17.46
N ALA A 425 16.88 3.09 -17.07
CA ALA A 425 16.80 4.30 -17.89
C ALA A 425 18.19 4.88 -18.19
#